data_AF-A0A1Y4ISA7-F1
#
_entry.id   AF-A0A1Y4ISA7-F1
#
_cell.length_a   1.000
_cell.length_b   1.000
_cell.length_c   1.000
_cell.angle_alpha   90.00
_cell.angle_beta   90.00
_cell.angle_gamma   90.00
#
_symmetry.space_group_name_H-M   'P 1'
#
loop_
_entity.id
_entity.type
_entity.pdbx_description
1 polymer ?
#
loop_
_entity_poly.entity_id
_entity_poly.type
_entity_poly.pdbx_seq_one_letter_code
_entity_poly.pdbx_strand_id
1 'polypeptide(L)' 'MSTIQEEFFSGFCRTANETRTVACEYACGTDGSVELTEFGCDFEKCVNSSACLILAQAREHEKQG' A
#
# COMPACT_ATOMS: atom_id res chain seq x y z
N MET A 1 17.74 4.05 -14.23
CA MET A 1 17.80 3.91 -12.77
C MET A 1 16.37 3.97 -12.29
N SER A 2 15.88 2.90 -11.69
CA SER A 2 14.60 2.91 -10.98
C SER A 2 14.74 3.72 -9.68
N THR A 3 13.69 4.42 -9.28
CA THR A 3 13.64 5.18 -8.03
C THR A 3 12.73 4.49 -7.03
N ILE A 4 13.00 4.64 -5.74
CA ILE A 4 12.08 4.20 -4.69
C ILE A 4 11.27 5.41 -4.24
N GLN A 5 9.95 5.24 -4.14
CA GLN A 5 9.02 6.24 -3.64
C GLN A 5 8.28 5.69 -2.41
N GLU A 6 8.26 6.46 -1.33
CA GLU A 6 7.51 6.14 -0.11
C GLU A 6 6.21 6.95 -0.07
N GLU A 7 5.08 6.28 0.12
CA GLU A 7 3.75 6.90 0.26
C GLU A 7 3.04 6.40 1.52
N PHE A 8 2.16 7.24 2.07
CA PHE A 8 1.44 6.96 3.31
C PHE A 8 -0.07 6.90 3.07
N PHE A 9 -0.67 5.75 3.37
CA PHE A 9 -2.12 5.56 3.23
C PHE A 9 -2.77 5.48 4.59
N SER A 10 -3.77 6.32 4.83
CA SER A 10 -4.52 6.36 6.08
C SER A 10 -5.95 5.85 5.90
N GLY A 11 -6.41 5.02 6.83
CA GLY A 11 -7.76 4.50 6.80
C GLY A 11 -8.16 3.77 8.07
N PHE A 12 -9.45 3.47 8.19
CA PHE A 12 -9.96 2.72 9.34
C PHE A 12 -9.57 1.23 9.23
N CYS A 13 -8.83 0.74 10.23
CA CYS A 13 -8.45 -0.66 10.33
C CYS A 13 -9.44 -1.39 11.24
N ARG A 14 -10.24 -2.30 10.65
CA ARG A 14 -11.22 -3.11 11.42
C ARG A 14 -10.57 -3.98 12.50
N THR A 15 -9.38 -4.50 12.23
CA THR A 15 -8.66 -5.37 13.18
C THR A 15 -8.21 -4.61 14.42
N ALA A 16 -7.72 -3.37 14.25
CA ALA A 16 -7.27 -2.52 15.35
C ALA A 16 -8.39 -1.64 15.93
N ASN A 17 -9.54 -1.57 15.25
CA ASN A 17 -10.68 -0.71 15.58
C ASN A 17 -10.30 0.77 15.74
N GLU A 18 -9.37 1.24 14.89
CA GLU A 18 -8.85 2.61 14.90
C GLU A 18 -8.45 3.03 13.48
N THR A 19 -8.25 4.32 13.27
CA THR A 19 -7.59 4.83 12.06
C THR A 19 -6.10 4.55 12.16
N ARG A 20 -5.54 3.92 11.11
CA ARG A 20 -4.10 3.68 11.00
C ARG A 20 -3.55 4.29 9.72
N THR A 21 -2.29 4.71 9.78
CA THR A 21 -1.49 5.11 8.63
C THR A 21 -0.48 4.01 8.35
N VAL A 22 -0.38 3.58 7.10
CA VAL A 22 0.57 2.54 6.65
C VAL A 22 1.51 3.17 5.63
N ALA A 23 2.82 3.05 5.88
CA ALA A 23 3.86 3.40 4.91
C ALA A 23 3.97 2.30 3.86
N CYS A 24 4.16 2.70 2.61
CA CYS A 24 4.30 1.81 1.47
C CYS A 24 5.48 2.28 0.61
N GLU A 25 6.31 1.35 0.16
CA GLU A 25 7.42 1.63 -0.76
C GLU A 25 7.10 1.08 -2.14
N TYR A 26 7.35 1.90 -3.15
CA TYR A 26 7.17 1.55 -4.56
C TYR A 26 8.48 1.66 -5.32
N ALA A 27 8.77 0.67 -6.16
CA ALA A 27 9.80 0.77 -7.18
C ALA A 27 9.19 1.39 -8.45
N CYS A 28 9.70 2.56 -8.83
CA CYS A 28 9.30 3.26 -10.05
C CYS A 28 10.32 2.99 -11.16
N GLY A 29 9.87 2.29 -12.21
CA GLY A 29 10.64 1.97 -13.41
C GLY A 29 10.83 3.19 -14.32
N THR A 30 11.85 3.15 -15.17
CA THR A 30 12.08 4.21 -16.17
C THR A 30 11.05 4.21 -17.30
N ASP A 31 10.29 3.13 -17.42
CA ASP A 31 9.18 2.90 -18.33
C ASP A 31 7.83 3.39 -17.78
N GLY A 32 7.81 3.95 -16.56
CA GLY A 32 6.60 4.44 -15.89
C GLY A 32 6.00 3.45 -14.90
N SER A 33 6.36 2.16 -14.99
CA SER A 33 5.81 1.13 -14.11
C SER A 33 6.00 1.45 -12.63
N VAL A 34 4.96 1.24 -11.82
CA VAL A 34 5.00 1.40 -10.37
C VAL A 34 4.66 0.06 -9.73
N GLU A 35 5.61 -0.53 -9.00
CA GLU A 35 5.44 -1.81 -8.31
C GLU A 35 5.52 -1.61 -6.79
N LEU A 36 4.54 -2.12 -6.04
CA LEU A 36 4.54 -2.08 -4.57
C LEU A 36 5.53 -3.13 -4.04
N THR A 37 6.62 -2.65 -3.46
CA THR A 37 7.71 -3.48 -2.95
C THR A 37 7.62 -3.73 -1.44
N GLU A 38 7.10 -2.78 -0.68
CA GLU A 38 6.87 -2.93 0.77
C GLU A 38 5.52 -2.33 1.17
N PHE A 39 4.80 -3.02 2.05
CA PHE A 39 3.57 -2.54 2.67
C PHE A 39 3.69 -2.72 4.18
N GLY A 40 3.70 -1.62 4.95
CA GLY A 40 4.00 -1.58 6.38
C GLY A 40 2.95 -2.23 7.31
N CYS A 41 2.17 -3.19 6.81
CA CYS A 41 1.18 -3.96 7.56
C CYS A 41 1.13 -5.40 7.03
N ASP A 42 1.01 -6.42 7.90
CA ASP A 42 0.86 -7.84 7.53
C ASP A 42 -0.53 -8.13 6.93
N PHE A 43 -0.85 -7.54 5.77
CA PHE A 43 -2.16 -7.71 5.14
C PHE A 43 -2.41 -9.15 4.69
N GLU A 44 -1.37 -9.92 4.36
CA GLU A 44 -1.46 -11.32 3.94
C GLU A 44 -2.05 -12.22 5.03
N LYS A 45 -1.83 -11.87 6.31
CA LYS A 45 -2.37 -12.59 7.47
C LYS A 45 -3.65 -11.97 8.03
N CYS A 46 -4.05 -10.81 7.51
CA CYS A 46 -5.19 -10.08 8.03
C CYS A 46 -6.50 -10.67 7.49
N VAL A 47 -7.37 -11.12 8.40
CA VAL A 47 -8.71 -11.66 8.05
C VAL A 47 -9.62 -10.64 7.37
N ASN A 48 -9.32 -9.34 7.51
CA ASN A 48 -10.08 -8.23 6.93
C ASN A 48 -9.44 -7.68 5.63
N SER A 49 -8.36 -8.30 5.11
CA SER A 49 -7.58 -7.76 3.99
C SER A 49 -8.40 -7.55 2.72
N SER A 50 -9.36 -8.43 2.43
CA SER A 50 -10.26 -8.33 1.28
C SER A 50 -11.15 -7.09 1.29
N ALA A 51 -11.42 -6.50 2.46
CA ALA A 51 -12.21 -5.28 2.63
C ALA A 51 -11.37 -4.10 3.17
N CYS A 52 -10.04 -4.22 3.16
CA CYS A 52 -9.14 -3.20 3.69
C CYS A 52 -8.97 -2.05 2.70
N LEU A 53 -9.51 -0.87 3.04
CA LEU A 53 -9.42 0.31 2.19
C LEU A 53 -7.99 0.85 2.04
N ILE A 54 -7.14 0.67 3.06
CA ILE A 54 -5.73 1.08 3.01
C ILE A 54 -4.99 0.26 1.94
N LEU A 55 -5.17 -1.07 1.96
CA LEU A 55 -4.58 -1.96 0.97
C LEU A 55 -5.13 -1.68 -0.44
N ALA A 56 -6.43 -1.42 -0.56
CA ALA A 56 -7.05 -1.08 -1.84
C ALA A 56 -6.43 0.19 -2.46
N GLN A 57 -6.23 1.24 -1.65
CA GLN A 57 -5.57 2.48 -2.10
C GLN A 57 -4.12 2.24 -2.52
N ALA A 58 -3.34 1.46 -1.75
CA ALA A 58 -1.97 1.13 -2.12
C ALA A 58 -1.88 0.36 -3.45
N ARG A 59 -2.78 -0.61 -3.67
CA ARG A 59 -2.86 -1.36 -4.94
C ARG A 59 -3.39 -0.52 -6.11
N GLU A 60 -4.17 0.51 -5.83
CA GLU A 60 -4.60 1.46 -6.86
C GLU A 60 -3.45 2.37 -7.30
N HIS A 61 -2.56 2.74 -6.39
CA HIS A 61 -1.36 3.52 -6.70
C HIS A 61 -0.43 2.79 -7.68
N GLU A 62 -0.25 1.46 -7.55
CA GLU A 62 0.50 0.65 -8.54
C GLU A 62 -0.06 0.76 -9.97
N LYS A 63 -1.38 0.92 -10.11
CA LYS A 63 -2.05 0.95 -11.42
C LYS A 63 -2.00 2.32 -12.11
N GLN A 64 -1.48 3.34 -11.43
CA GLN A 64 -1.38 4.70 -11.96
C GLN A 64 -0.03 4.99 -12.64
N GLY A 65 0.90 4.02 -12.62
CA GLY A 65 2.17 4.03 -13.36
C GLY A 65 2.04 3.63 -14.82
#